data_AF-A0A2D3WJ63-F1
#
_entry.id   AF-A0A2D3WJ63-F1
#
_cell.length_a   1.000
_cell.length_b   1.000
_cell.length_c   1.000
_cell.angle_alpha   90.00
_cell.angle_beta   90.00
_cell.angle_gamma   90.00
#
_symmetry.space_group_name_H-M   'P 1'
#
loop_
_entity.id
_entity.type
_entity.pdbx_description
1 polymer ?
#
loop_
_entity_poly.entity_id
_entity_poly.type
_entity_poly.pdbx_seq_one_letter_code
_entity_poly.pdbx_strand_id
1 'polypeptide(L)'
;MIELIIAIVVIGIVLMSAPMLLQQAAKSGYVAIQQEAINEAASQVNMVLGYHWDENSADERFIDPILTAAGGDTNLIEYNNTGRRAGTPKESKRAFVRDDGLRLPASALGSDGGDRDDIDDLAGNAQLTLIEDAASDYVEKTTIDINTSISYISDAISGGTYLDPGGDKGIVFTPSWTPSANSTNIKHIQVMLTSSSGHEELEKQIVLHAFSCNIGATTLEEREF
;
A
#
# COMPACT_ATOMS: atom_id res chain seq x y z
N MET A 1 -13.64 32.08 -59.38
CA MET A 1 -14.81 31.92 -58.48
C MET A 1 -14.83 30.58 -57.76
N ILE A 2 -14.52 29.45 -58.43
CA ILE A 2 -14.49 28.12 -57.78
C ILE A 2 -13.46 28.02 -56.64
N GLU A 3 -12.33 28.71 -56.77
CA GLU A 3 -11.26 28.79 -55.78
C GLU A 3 -11.72 29.41 -54.45
N LEU A 4 -12.61 30.41 -54.50
CA LEU A 4 -13.21 31.03 -53.30
C LEU A 4 -14.16 30.06 -52.58
N ILE A 5 -14.92 29.28 -53.35
CA ILE A 5 -15.84 28.28 -52.81
C ILE A 5 -15.06 27.16 -52.13
N ILE A 6 -13.97 26.69 -52.76
CA ILE A 6 -13.08 25.68 -52.17
C ILE A 6 -12.45 26.23 -50.87
N ALA A 7 -11.99 27.48 -50.86
CA ALA A 7 -11.40 28.09 -49.66
C ALA A 7 -12.40 28.15 -48.49
N ILE A 8 -13.65 28.55 -48.73
CA ILE A 8 -14.68 28.64 -47.69
C ILE A 8 -15.05 27.25 -47.15
N VAL A 9 -15.15 26.25 -48.02
CA VAL A 9 -15.44 24.86 -47.61
C VAL A 9 -14.31 24.29 -46.76
N VAL A 10 -13.04 24.51 -47.16
CA VAL A 10 -11.88 24.06 -46.39
C VAL A 10 -11.83 24.75 -45.02
N ILE A 11 -12.07 26.06 -44.95
CA ILE A 11 -12.15 26.78 -43.67
C ILE A 11 -13.30 26.25 -42.81
N GLY A 12 -14.47 25.98 -43.39
CA GLY A 12 -15.60 25.41 -42.68
C GLY A 12 -15.29 24.04 -42.06
N ILE A 13 -14.60 23.17 -42.79
CA ILE A 13 -14.16 21.86 -42.28
C ILE A 13 -13.16 22.01 -41.13
N VAL A 14 -12.19 22.91 -41.26
CA VAL A 14 -11.17 23.16 -40.21
C VAL A 14 -11.80 23.75 -38.95
N LEU A 15 -12.75 24.69 -39.09
CA LEU A 15 -13.43 25.28 -37.96
C LEU A 15 -14.36 24.29 -37.23
N MET A 16 -14.90 23.29 -37.93
CA MET A 16 -15.66 22.21 -37.29
C MET A 16 -14.79 21.19 -36.56
N SER A 17 -13.54 20.95 -37.01
CA SER A 17 -12.63 19.99 -36.37
C SER A 17 -11.78 20.59 -35.24
N ALA A 18 -11.56 21.91 -35.24
CA ALA A 18 -10.76 22.58 -34.21
C ALA A 18 -11.28 22.37 -32.76
N PRO A 19 -12.60 22.48 -32.47
CA PRO A 19 -13.11 22.24 -31.11
C PRO A 19 -12.90 20.80 -30.64
N MET A 20 -13.02 19.82 -31.55
CA MET A 20 -12.80 18.41 -31.22
C MET A 20 -11.33 18.13 -30.89
N LEU A 21 -10.40 18.74 -31.63
CA LEU A 21 -8.96 18.63 -31.34
C LEU A 21 -8.61 19.27 -30.00
N LEU A 22 -9.19 20.43 -29.68
CA LEU A 22 -8.99 21.10 -28.39
C LEU A 22 -9.56 20.25 -27.23
N GLN A 23 -10.74 19.67 -27.40
CA GLN A 23 -11.34 18.80 -26.39
C GLN A 23 -10.50 17.52 -26.18
N GLN A 24 -9.96 16.95 -27.26
CA GLN A 24 -9.07 15.78 -27.17
C GLN A 24 -7.74 16.13 -26.50
N ALA A 25 -7.16 17.29 -26.81
CA ALA A 25 -5.94 17.77 -26.17
C ALA A 25 -6.15 18.02 -24.67
N ALA A 26 -7.28 18.63 -24.28
CA ALA A 26 -7.65 18.83 -22.88
C ALA A 26 -7.80 17.49 -22.14
N LYS A 27 -8.47 16.50 -22.75
CA LYS A 27 -8.59 15.14 -22.19
C LYS A 27 -7.24 14.47 -21.97
N SER A 28 -6.27 14.69 -22.85
CA SER A 28 -4.90 14.18 -22.65
C SER A 28 -4.22 14.80 -21.43
N GLY A 29 -4.53 16.05 -21.09
CA GLY A 29 -4.04 16.71 -19.88
C GLY A 29 -4.58 16.05 -18.60
N TYR A 30 -5.86 15.69 -18.58
CA TYR A 30 -6.47 15.02 -17.41
C TYR A 30 -5.87 13.64 -17.14
N VAL A 31 -5.50 12.89 -18.18
CA VAL A 31 -4.79 11.62 -18.01
C VAL A 31 -3.43 11.83 -17.33
N ALA A 32 -2.70 12.89 -17.68
CA ALA A 32 -1.42 13.20 -17.03
C ALA A 32 -1.62 13.49 -15.52
N ILE A 33 -2.63 14.27 -15.16
CA ILE A 33 -2.98 14.58 -13.76
C ILE A 33 -3.42 13.33 -12.99
N GLN A 34 -4.07 12.37 -13.65
CA GLN A 34 -4.39 11.08 -13.05
C GLN A 34 -3.13 10.24 -12.79
N GLN A 35 -2.15 10.23 -13.71
CA GLN A 35 -0.88 9.52 -13.50
C GLN A 35 -0.06 10.15 -12.37
N GLU A 36 -0.07 11.48 -12.26
CA GLU A 36 0.51 12.20 -11.11
C GLU A 36 -0.11 11.72 -9.80
N ALA A 37 -1.44 11.69 -9.70
CA ALA A 37 -2.14 11.24 -8.50
C ALA A 37 -1.91 9.74 -8.19
N ILE A 38 -1.83 8.88 -9.20
CA ILE A 38 -1.46 7.47 -8.99
C ILE A 38 -0.07 7.37 -8.40
N ASN A 39 0.88 8.18 -8.90
CA ASN A 39 2.25 8.20 -8.38
C ASN A 39 2.30 8.70 -6.93
N GLU A 40 1.52 9.73 -6.58
CA GLU A 40 1.40 10.20 -5.20
C GLU A 40 0.84 9.13 -4.26
N ALA A 41 -0.27 8.49 -4.63
CA ALA A 41 -0.87 7.41 -3.85
C ALA A 41 0.11 6.22 -3.71
N ALA A 42 0.83 5.87 -4.77
CA ALA A 42 1.83 4.80 -4.74
C ALA A 42 3.03 5.16 -3.86
N SER A 43 3.47 6.42 -3.87
CA SER A 43 4.50 6.93 -2.97
C SER A 43 4.07 6.80 -1.52
N GLN A 44 2.82 7.17 -1.20
CA GLN A 44 2.27 6.99 0.16
C GLN A 44 2.27 5.52 0.58
N VAL A 45 1.82 4.61 -0.28
CA VAL A 45 1.86 3.15 0.01
C VAL A 45 3.30 2.70 0.29
N ASN A 46 4.27 3.13 -0.52
CA ASN A 46 5.67 2.76 -0.33
C ASN A 46 6.26 3.34 0.95
N MET A 47 5.89 4.57 1.32
CA MET A 47 6.29 5.15 2.60
C MET A 47 5.74 4.31 3.75
N VAL A 48 4.45 3.96 3.73
CA VAL A 48 3.84 3.12 4.77
C VAL A 48 4.55 1.77 4.88
N LEU A 49 4.81 1.10 3.75
CA LEU A 49 5.51 -0.20 3.74
C LEU A 49 6.98 -0.14 4.17
N GLY A 50 7.56 1.06 4.33
CA GLY A 50 8.94 1.24 4.78
C GLY A 50 9.10 1.28 6.31
N TYR A 51 8.02 1.40 7.08
CA TYR A 51 8.05 1.45 8.54
C TYR A 51 8.04 0.06 9.16
N HIS A 52 8.40 -0.03 10.44
CA HIS A 52 8.30 -1.28 11.18
C HIS A 52 6.86 -1.79 11.19
N TRP A 53 6.71 -3.11 11.23
CA TRP A 53 5.38 -3.71 11.10
C TRP A 53 4.44 -3.35 12.26
N ASP A 54 4.99 -3.13 13.45
CA ASP A 54 4.29 -2.96 14.73
C ASP A 54 5.25 -2.39 15.78
N GLU A 55 4.74 -1.69 16.80
CA GLU A 55 5.49 -1.14 17.94
C GLU A 55 6.47 -2.14 18.58
N ASN A 56 6.05 -3.40 18.74
CA ASN A 56 6.88 -4.40 19.41
C ASN A 56 8.07 -4.86 18.54
N SER A 57 8.09 -4.42 17.27
CA SER A 57 9.19 -4.62 16.33
C SER A 57 9.99 -3.34 16.06
N ALA A 58 9.57 -2.18 16.57
CA ALA A 58 10.23 -0.89 16.34
C ALA A 58 11.46 -0.64 17.25
N ASP A 59 11.78 -1.57 18.16
CA ASP A 59 12.93 -1.47 19.04
C ASP A 59 14.27 -1.72 18.31
N GLU A 60 14.92 -0.65 17.85
CA GLU A 60 16.18 -0.66 17.09
C GLU A 60 17.35 -1.41 17.77
N ARG A 61 17.26 -1.72 19.06
CA ARG A 61 18.30 -2.47 19.78
C ARG A 61 18.31 -3.95 19.39
N PHE A 62 17.24 -4.44 18.77
CA PHE A 62 17.05 -5.84 18.44
C PHE A 62 16.67 -6.00 16.97
N ILE A 63 16.85 -7.21 16.44
CA ILE A 63 16.31 -7.59 15.14
C ILE A 63 14.80 -7.79 15.29
N ASP A 64 14.01 -7.25 14.35
CA ASP A 64 12.56 -7.37 14.29
C ASP A 64 12.09 -8.84 14.46
N PRO A 65 11.49 -9.18 15.61
CA PRO A 65 11.00 -10.53 15.84
C PRO A 65 9.74 -10.80 15.02
N ILE A 66 9.35 -12.07 14.93
CA ILE A 66 8.03 -12.45 14.44
C ILE A 66 7.08 -12.35 15.62
N LEU A 67 6.07 -11.48 15.54
CA LEU A 67 5.15 -11.26 16.63
C LEU A 67 4.11 -12.37 16.73
N THR A 68 3.60 -12.62 17.93
CA THR A 68 2.52 -13.59 18.14
C THR A 68 1.17 -12.93 17.89
N ALA A 69 0.44 -13.43 16.90
CA ALA A 69 -0.87 -12.92 16.51
C ALA A 69 -1.99 -13.66 17.25
N ALA A 70 -2.94 -12.95 17.85
CA ALA A 70 -4.01 -13.54 18.65
C ALA A 70 -5.06 -14.27 17.80
N GLY A 71 -5.26 -13.83 16.57
CA GLY A 71 -6.19 -14.40 15.58
C GLY A 71 -5.49 -14.96 14.33
N GLY A 72 -4.18 -15.21 14.38
CA GLY A 72 -3.45 -15.79 13.26
C GLY A 72 -3.75 -17.28 13.04
N ASP A 73 -3.50 -17.78 11.83
CA ASP A 73 -3.69 -19.19 11.49
C ASP A 73 -2.77 -20.10 12.34
N THR A 74 -3.35 -21.16 12.92
CA THR A 74 -2.63 -22.12 13.77
C THR A 74 -1.48 -22.86 13.07
N ASN A 75 -1.45 -22.89 11.74
CA ASN A 75 -0.34 -23.47 10.97
C ASN A 75 0.81 -22.48 10.77
N LEU A 76 0.61 -21.20 11.13
CA LEU A 76 1.58 -20.13 10.99
C LEU A 76 2.28 -19.77 12.31
N ILE A 77 2.00 -20.51 13.39
CA ILE A 77 2.59 -20.28 14.70
C ILE A 77 3.97 -20.96 14.87
N GLU A 78 4.63 -20.63 15.97
CA GLU A 78 5.85 -21.28 16.42
C GLU A 78 5.69 -22.79 16.64
N TYR A 79 6.64 -23.59 16.17
CA TYR A 79 6.66 -25.04 16.36
C TYR A 79 7.30 -25.39 17.70
N ASN A 80 6.57 -26.07 18.59
CA ASN A 80 7.08 -26.65 19.84
C ASN A 80 7.99 -25.74 20.68
N ASN A 81 7.68 -24.43 20.72
CA ASN A 81 8.45 -23.46 21.50
C ASN A 81 9.94 -23.32 21.09
N THR A 82 10.26 -23.62 19.82
CA THR A 82 11.63 -23.60 19.26
C THR A 82 12.13 -22.21 18.82
N GLY A 83 11.28 -21.20 18.93
CA GLY A 83 11.44 -19.85 18.40
C GLY A 83 11.17 -19.72 16.91
N ARG A 84 10.78 -20.83 16.23
CA ARG A 84 10.66 -20.88 14.77
C ARG A 84 9.40 -21.60 14.34
N ARG A 85 8.85 -21.21 13.19
CA ARG A 85 7.76 -21.95 12.52
C ARG A 85 8.29 -23.25 11.93
N ALA A 86 7.43 -24.27 11.86
CA ALA A 86 7.75 -25.49 11.12
C ALA A 86 8.07 -25.16 9.66
N GLY A 87 9.17 -25.70 9.14
CA GLY A 87 9.64 -25.45 7.77
C GLY A 87 10.48 -24.19 7.59
N THR A 88 10.71 -23.37 8.63
CA THR A 88 11.66 -22.26 8.57
C THR A 88 13.10 -22.79 8.61
N PRO A 89 13.97 -22.42 7.64
CA PRO A 89 15.39 -22.76 7.68
C PRO A 89 16.07 -22.28 8.97
N LYS A 90 17.09 -23.02 9.43
CA LYS A 90 17.82 -22.68 10.67
C LYS A 90 18.58 -21.37 10.54
N GLU A 91 18.97 -21.03 9.32
CA GLU A 91 19.72 -19.85 8.92
C GLU A 91 18.85 -18.59 8.90
N SER A 92 17.51 -18.73 8.98
CA SER A 92 16.63 -17.57 8.98
C SER A 92 16.88 -16.68 10.19
N LYS A 93 17.03 -15.38 9.96
CA LYS A 93 17.40 -14.41 11.00
C LYS A 93 16.20 -13.95 11.83
N ARG A 94 14.99 -13.98 11.26
CA ARG A 94 13.76 -13.67 12.00
C ARG A 94 13.25 -14.89 12.76
N ALA A 95 12.87 -14.68 14.01
CA ALA A 95 12.39 -15.70 14.94
C ALA A 95 11.27 -15.12 15.82
N PHE A 96 10.42 -15.98 16.39
CA PHE A 96 9.41 -15.60 17.37
C PHE A 96 9.99 -15.19 18.72
N VAL A 97 11.25 -15.56 18.97
CA VAL A 97 11.99 -15.25 20.19
C VAL A 97 13.05 -14.23 19.85
N ARG A 98 12.98 -13.08 20.49
CA ARG A 98 13.98 -12.01 20.40
C ARG A 98 15.25 -12.41 21.16
N ASP A 99 16.37 -11.74 20.91
CA ASP A 99 17.68 -12.09 21.49
C ASP A 99 17.73 -12.05 23.04
N ASP A 100 16.80 -11.34 23.67
CA ASP A 100 16.61 -11.31 25.13
C ASP A 100 15.73 -12.45 25.68
N GLY A 101 15.26 -13.35 24.81
CA GLY A 101 14.43 -14.51 25.15
C GLY A 101 12.94 -14.21 25.22
N LEU A 102 12.50 -12.98 24.93
CA LEU A 102 11.09 -12.60 24.98
C LEU A 102 10.34 -12.99 23.70
N ARG A 103 9.05 -13.28 23.89
CA ARG A 103 8.04 -13.41 22.82
C ARG A 103 7.10 -12.25 22.94
N LEU A 104 6.96 -11.48 21.87
CA LEU A 104 6.15 -10.28 21.87
C LEU A 104 4.83 -10.54 21.12
N PRO A 105 3.68 -10.10 21.64
CA PRO A 105 2.43 -10.12 20.91
C PRO A 105 2.39 -8.99 19.87
N ALA A 106 1.58 -9.16 18.83
CA ALA A 106 1.18 -8.03 17.99
C ALA A 106 0.29 -7.08 18.81
N SER A 107 0.53 -5.77 18.68
CA SER A 107 -0.21 -4.73 19.38
C SER A 107 -1.64 -4.55 18.84
N ALA A 108 -2.40 -3.66 19.46
CA ALA A 108 -3.67 -3.20 18.91
C ALA A 108 -3.39 -2.01 17.99
N LEU A 109 -4.14 -1.88 16.88
CA LEU A 109 -3.94 -0.77 15.96
C LEU A 109 -4.29 0.58 16.62
N GLY A 110 -3.43 1.57 16.43
CA GLY A 110 -3.65 2.94 16.87
C GLY A 110 -2.35 3.67 17.20
N SER A 111 -2.43 5.00 17.33
CA SER A 111 -1.24 5.80 17.66
C SER A 111 -0.94 5.77 19.15
N ASP A 112 0.27 5.39 19.50
CA ASP A 112 0.71 5.10 20.87
C ASP A 112 1.53 6.23 21.49
N GLY A 113 0.97 7.44 21.50
CA GLY A 113 1.56 8.57 22.23
C GLY A 113 2.36 9.55 21.38
N GLY A 114 2.21 9.47 20.05
CA GLY A 114 2.67 10.47 19.11
C GLY A 114 4.10 10.27 18.59
N ASP A 115 4.69 9.12 18.86
CA ASP A 115 5.69 8.53 17.98
C ASP A 115 5.07 8.18 16.61
N ARG A 116 5.96 8.01 15.63
CA ARG A 116 5.67 7.59 14.27
C ARG A 116 6.73 6.57 13.89
N ASP A 117 6.65 5.39 14.47
CA ASP A 117 7.71 4.38 14.34
C ASP A 117 7.23 3.09 13.67
N ASP A 118 5.92 2.88 13.56
CA ASP A 118 5.34 1.74 12.88
C ASP A 118 4.31 2.10 11.79
N ILE A 119 3.75 1.06 11.17
CA ILE A 119 2.83 1.18 10.04
C ILE A 119 1.53 1.89 10.43
N ASP A 120 0.92 1.59 11.58
CA ASP A 120 -0.41 2.10 11.93
C ASP A 120 -0.45 3.54 12.41
N ASP A 121 0.68 4.10 12.83
CA ASP A 121 0.84 5.54 13.04
C ASP A 121 0.62 6.39 11.78
N LEU A 122 0.73 5.78 10.60
CA LEU A 122 0.50 6.43 9.32
C LEU A 122 -0.96 6.38 8.87
N ALA A 123 -1.86 5.82 9.69
CA ALA A 123 -3.29 5.87 9.44
C ALA A 123 -3.85 7.30 9.56
N GLY A 124 -4.86 7.61 8.75
CA GLY A 124 -5.54 8.89 8.73
C GLY A 124 -5.24 9.71 7.48
N ASN A 125 -5.55 11.01 7.55
CA ASN A 125 -5.42 11.93 6.43
C ASN A 125 -4.02 12.54 6.39
N ALA A 126 -3.38 12.45 5.23
CA ALA A 126 -2.22 13.22 4.85
C ALA A 126 -2.65 14.27 3.81
N GLN A 127 -2.15 15.50 4.00
CA GLN A 127 -2.31 16.59 3.04
C GLN A 127 -0.94 17.04 2.57
N LEU A 128 -0.83 17.34 1.29
CA LEU A 128 0.35 17.98 0.74
C LEU A 128 0.41 19.42 1.25
N THR A 129 1.55 19.81 1.82
CA THR A 129 1.82 21.19 2.18
C THR A 129 2.94 21.70 1.29
N LEU A 130 2.69 22.82 0.61
CA LEU A 130 3.71 23.48 -0.19
C LEU A 130 4.77 24.08 0.75
N ILE A 131 6.01 23.57 0.68
CA ILE A 131 7.14 24.04 1.50
C ILE A 131 7.97 25.08 0.73
N GLU A 132 8.10 24.94 -0.58
CA GLU A 132 8.82 25.88 -1.46
C GLU A 132 8.21 25.85 -2.86
N ASP A 133 8.17 27.00 -3.55
CA ASP A 133 7.69 27.07 -4.93
C ASP A 133 8.73 26.47 -5.88
N ALA A 134 8.45 25.27 -6.38
CA ALA A 134 9.22 24.65 -7.45
C ALA A 134 8.69 25.10 -8.83
N ALA A 135 9.61 25.28 -9.80
CA ALA A 135 9.28 25.63 -11.19
C ALA A 135 8.50 24.55 -11.94
N SER A 136 8.47 23.32 -11.40
CA SER A 136 7.66 22.19 -11.86
C SER A 136 7.19 21.45 -10.62
N ASP A 137 5.88 21.37 -10.43
CA ASP A 137 5.22 20.78 -9.26
C ASP A 137 3.90 20.16 -9.71
N TYR A 138 3.28 19.36 -8.86
CA TYR A 138 1.97 18.76 -9.11
C TYR A 138 0.93 19.82 -9.44
N VAL A 139 0.04 19.49 -10.38
CA VAL A 139 -1.03 20.41 -10.79
C VAL A 139 -2.00 20.70 -9.62
N GLU A 140 -2.27 19.69 -8.79
CA GLU A 140 -3.19 19.79 -7.66
C GLU A 140 -2.43 19.79 -6.32
N LYS A 141 -1.93 20.96 -5.92
CA LYS A 141 -1.07 21.10 -4.74
C LYS A 141 -1.79 21.03 -3.39
N THR A 142 -3.04 21.50 -3.34
CA THR A 142 -3.79 21.72 -2.09
C THR A 142 -5.16 21.05 -2.07
N THR A 143 -5.57 20.47 -3.20
CA THR A 143 -6.88 19.84 -3.37
C THR A 143 -6.81 18.33 -3.30
N ILE A 144 -5.62 17.74 -3.21
CA ILE A 144 -5.45 16.30 -3.03
C ILE A 144 -5.51 15.96 -1.54
N ASP A 145 -6.43 15.09 -1.19
CA ASP A 145 -6.53 14.46 0.11
C ASP A 145 -6.15 12.98 -0.01
N ILE A 146 -5.16 12.55 0.78
CA ILE A 146 -4.71 11.16 0.83
C ILE A 146 -5.11 10.58 2.18
N ASN A 147 -6.05 9.64 2.18
CA ASN A 147 -6.46 8.91 3.38
C ASN A 147 -5.81 7.53 3.38
N THR A 148 -5.08 7.21 4.45
CA THR A 148 -4.54 5.87 4.70
C THR A 148 -5.40 5.19 5.76
N SER A 149 -5.79 3.95 5.51
CA SER A 149 -6.50 3.11 6.46
C SER A 149 -5.79 1.78 6.59
N ILE A 150 -5.65 1.31 7.83
CA ILE A 150 -4.88 0.13 8.18
C ILE A 150 -5.76 -0.77 9.03
N SER A 151 -5.77 -2.06 8.70
CA SER A 151 -6.56 -3.05 9.44
C SER A 151 -5.88 -4.41 9.40
N TYR A 152 -6.07 -5.22 10.44
CA TYR A 152 -5.71 -6.63 10.37
C TYR A 152 -6.70 -7.37 9.46
N ILE A 153 -6.22 -8.30 8.64
CA ILE A 153 -7.07 -9.14 7.79
C ILE A 153 -6.75 -10.62 7.97
N SER A 154 -7.71 -11.49 7.65
CA SER A 154 -7.55 -12.94 7.77
C SER A 154 -6.33 -13.45 6.98
N ASP A 155 -5.49 -14.22 7.64
CA ASP A 155 -4.37 -14.98 7.07
C ASP A 155 -4.71 -16.45 6.76
N ALA A 156 -5.95 -16.87 7.05
CA ALA A 156 -6.46 -18.19 6.71
C ALA A 156 -6.51 -18.44 5.19
N ILE A 157 -6.18 -19.67 4.80
CA ILE A 157 -6.31 -20.14 3.43
C ILE A 157 -7.78 -20.27 3.01
N SER A 158 -8.06 -19.96 1.76
CA SER A 158 -9.40 -20.14 1.17
C SER A 158 -9.62 -21.55 0.63
N GLY A 159 -8.54 -22.32 0.45
CA GLY A 159 -8.59 -23.73 0.07
C GLY A 159 -7.21 -24.41 0.13
N GLY A 160 -7.22 -25.74 0.19
CA GLY A 160 -6.02 -26.57 0.34
C GLY A 160 -5.61 -26.77 1.80
N THR A 161 -4.34 -27.11 2.02
CA THR A 161 -3.73 -27.37 3.32
C THR A 161 -2.29 -26.89 3.34
N TYR A 162 -1.77 -26.61 4.53
CA TYR A 162 -0.35 -26.29 4.73
C TYR A 162 0.56 -27.53 4.71
N LEU A 163 0.02 -28.73 4.48
CA LEU A 163 0.76 -29.98 4.41
C LEU A 163 1.25 -30.21 2.97
N ASP A 164 2.56 -30.47 2.79
CA ASP A 164 3.16 -30.82 1.49
C ASP A 164 3.87 -32.20 1.57
N PRO A 165 3.63 -33.14 0.63
CA PRO A 165 2.60 -33.11 -0.41
C PRO A 165 1.24 -33.57 0.15
N GLY A 166 0.39 -32.59 0.47
CA GLY A 166 -1.02 -32.82 0.73
C GLY A 166 -1.75 -33.31 -0.52
N GLY A 167 -2.87 -34.02 -0.33
CA GLY A 167 -3.69 -34.58 -1.43
C GLY A 167 -4.34 -33.54 -2.36
N ASP A 168 -4.17 -32.26 -2.05
CA ASP A 168 -4.82 -31.07 -2.61
C ASP A 168 -3.93 -30.22 -3.53
N LYS A 169 -2.65 -30.59 -3.69
CA LYS A 169 -1.71 -29.99 -4.68
C LYS A 169 -1.63 -28.45 -4.67
N GLY A 170 -1.83 -27.79 -3.52
CA GLY A 170 -1.52 -26.37 -3.39
C GLY A 170 -2.17 -25.65 -2.22
N ILE A 171 -1.63 -24.48 -1.92
CA ILE A 171 -2.22 -23.49 -1.02
C ILE A 171 -2.96 -22.46 -1.88
N VAL A 172 -4.24 -22.24 -1.59
CA VAL A 172 -5.02 -21.16 -2.20
C VAL A 172 -5.29 -20.11 -1.13
N PHE A 173 -4.78 -18.90 -1.34
CA PHE A 173 -5.05 -17.75 -0.50
C PHE A 173 -5.82 -16.71 -1.30
N THR A 174 -6.94 -16.24 -0.74
CA THR A 174 -7.74 -15.16 -1.32
C THR A 174 -7.90 -14.10 -0.25
N PRO A 175 -7.21 -12.95 -0.36
CA PRO A 175 -7.26 -11.93 0.68
C PRO A 175 -8.70 -11.41 0.84
N SER A 176 -9.16 -11.38 2.09
CA SER A 176 -10.40 -10.71 2.47
C SER A 176 -10.05 -9.31 2.97
N TRP A 177 -10.67 -8.28 2.38
CA TRP A 177 -10.50 -6.89 2.84
C TRP A 177 -11.41 -6.55 4.02
N THR A 178 -12.00 -7.56 4.66
CA THR A 178 -12.82 -7.37 5.86
C THR A 178 -11.90 -7.27 7.07
N PRO A 179 -11.96 -6.18 7.85
CA PRO A 179 -11.17 -6.05 9.07
C PRO A 179 -11.43 -7.19 10.05
N SER A 180 -10.36 -7.75 10.59
CA SER A 180 -10.38 -8.68 11.73
C SER A 180 -10.44 -7.89 13.04
N ALA A 181 -11.19 -8.40 14.01
CA ALA A 181 -11.23 -7.83 15.37
C ALA A 181 -9.98 -8.18 16.19
N ASN A 182 -9.26 -9.24 15.81
CA ASN A 182 -8.04 -9.70 16.48
C ASN A 182 -6.83 -9.45 15.58
N SER A 183 -5.65 -9.30 16.18
CA SER A 183 -4.38 -9.23 15.45
C SER A 183 -4.14 -10.52 14.66
N THR A 184 -3.78 -10.38 13.39
CA THR A 184 -3.44 -11.48 12.47
C THR A 184 -2.04 -11.27 11.92
N ASN A 185 -1.53 -12.20 11.12
CA ASN A 185 -0.20 -12.06 10.51
C ASN A 185 -0.17 -11.09 9.32
N ILE A 186 -1.29 -10.47 8.94
CA ILE A 186 -1.38 -9.58 7.77
C ILE A 186 -2.07 -8.27 8.16
N LYS A 187 -1.37 -7.15 7.99
CA LYS A 187 -1.95 -5.80 7.99
C LYS A 187 -2.29 -5.42 6.55
N HIS A 188 -3.55 -5.11 6.29
CA HIS A 188 -4.03 -4.51 5.04
C HIS A 188 -3.91 -3.00 5.14
N ILE A 189 -3.27 -2.42 4.13
CA ILE A 189 -3.09 -0.98 3.95
C ILE A 189 -3.92 -0.57 2.75
N GLN A 190 -4.82 0.38 2.95
CA GLN A 190 -5.58 1.01 1.88
C GLN A 190 -5.28 2.50 1.86
N VAL A 191 -4.76 2.97 0.73
CA VAL A 191 -4.56 4.39 0.46
C VAL A 191 -5.62 4.83 -0.54
N MET A 192 -6.47 5.76 -0.12
CA MET A 192 -7.49 6.40 -0.94
C MET A 192 -7.08 7.85 -1.20
N LEU A 193 -6.93 8.20 -2.46
CA LEU A 193 -6.68 9.56 -2.90
C LEU A 193 -7.94 10.12 -3.55
N THR A 194 -8.37 11.29 -3.06
CA THR A 194 -9.51 12.06 -3.60
C THR A 194 -9.09 13.48 -3.93
N SER A 195 -9.78 14.11 -4.90
CA SER A 195 -9.66 15.55 -5.17
C SER A 195 -10.86 16.31 -4.61
N SER A 196 -10.60 17.40 -3.89
CA SER A 196 -11.59 18.36 -3.40
C SER A 196 -11.73 19.59 -4.30
N SER A 197 -11.19 19.55 -5.52
CA SER A 197 -11.09 20.72 -6.41
C SER A 197 -12.45 21.26 -6.90
N GLY A 198 -13.51 20.46 -6.85
CA GLY A 198 -14.87 20.84 -7.27
C GLY A 198 -15.04 21.01 -8.79
N HIS A 199 -14.04 20.66 -9.58
CA HIS A 199 -14.11 20.66 -11.04
C HIS A 199 -14.28 19.22 -11.53
N GLU A 200 -15.33 18.97 -12.31
CA GLU A 200 -15.69 17.62 -12.80
C GLU A 200 -14.52 16.93 -13.50
N GLU A 201 -13.67 17.69 -14.19
CA GLU A 201 -12.56 17.15 -14.95
C GLU A 201 -11.35 16.74 -14.09
N LEU A 202 -11.33 17.13 -12.81
CA LEU A 202 -10.31 16.79 -11.82
C LEU A 202 -10.84 15.81 -10.76
N GLU A 203 -12.14 15.48 -10.79
CA GLU A 203 -12.73 14.48 -9.91
C GLU A 203 -12.07 13.12 -10.15
N LYS A 204 -11.42 12.61 -9.10
CA LYS A 204 -10.74 11.32 -9.11
C LYS A 204 -10.85 10.65 -7.76
N GLN A 205 -11.05 9.34 -7.80
CA GLN A 205 -10.97 8.46 -6.64
C GLN A 205 -10.05 7.31 -7.00
N ILE A 206 -8.84 7.33 -6.44
CA ILE A 206 -7.84 6.29 -6.66
C ILE A 206 -7.71 5.52 -5.35
N VAL A 207 -7.92 4.20 -5.40
CA VAL A 207 -7.79 3.32 -4.24
C VAL A 207 -6.70 2.31 -4.53
N LEU A 208 -5.64 2.34 -3.72
CA LEU A 208 -4.56 1.36 -3.75
C LEU A 208 -4.66 0.45 -2.53
N HIS A 209 -4.55 -0.85 -2.77
CA HIS A 209 -4.51 -1.87 -1.73
C HIS A 209 -3.11 -2.48 -1.68
N ALA A 210 -2.53 -2.53 -0.49
CA ALA A 210 -1.28 -3.21 -0.19
C ALA A 210 -1.44 -4.06 1.07
N PHE A 211 -0.52 -5.00 1.29
CA PHE A 211 -0.49 -5.80 2.50
C PHE A 211 0.94 -5.91 3.01
N SER A 212 1.09 -5.94 4.33
CA SER A 212 2.35 -6.20 5.00
C SER A 212 2.20 -7.40 5.93
N CYS A 213 3.16 -8.32 5.87
CA CYS A 213 3.11 -9.60 6.57
C CYS A 213 4.09 -9.60 7.75
N ASN A 214 3.58 -9.92 8.93
CA ASN A 214 4.39 -10.18 10.13
C ASN A 214 5.41 -11.31 9.86
N ILE A 215 4.91 -12.39 9.25
CA ILE A 215 5.71 -13.55 8.85
C ILE A 215 6.27 -13.27 7.45
N GLY A 216 7.46 -12.68 7.43
CA GLY A 216 8.18 -12.34 6.21
C GLY A 216 8.93 -13.51 5.56
N ALA A 217 9.67 -13.20 4.50
CA ALA A 217 10.57 -14.14 3.86
C ALA A 217 11.68 -14.61 4.83
N THR A 218 12.10 -15.87 4.69
CA THR A 218 13.08 -16.48 5.60
C THR A 218 14.53 -16.05 5.34
N THR A 219 14.78 -15.34 4.23
CA THR A 219 16.03 -14.65 3.86
C THR A 219 15.66 -13.23 3.43
N LEU A 220 16.41 -12.16 3.78
CA LEU A 220 17.79 -11.85 3.38
C LEU A 220 18.60 -11.18 4.51
N GLU A 221 19.85 -11.56 4.64
CA GLU A 221 20.90 -10.81 5.36
C GLU A 221 22.06 -10.62 4.37
N GLU A 222 22.68 -9.43 4.32
CA GLU A 222 24.14 -9.20 4.21
C GLU A 222 24.52 -7.80 3.70
N ARG A 223 25.50 -7.18 4.38
CA ARG A 223 26.82 -6.96 3.76
C ARG A 223 27.90 -6.99 4.85
N GLU A 224 28.73 -8.03 4.83
CA GLU A 224 30.01 -8.04 5.54
C GLU A 224 30.96 -7.02 4.88
N PHE A 225 31.67 -6.24 5.70
CA PHE A 225 32.79 -5.40 5.25
C PHE A 225 34.11 -6.11 5.52
#